data_AF-A0ABD5LTC2-F1
#
_entry.id   AF-A0ABD5LTC2-F1
#
_cell.length_a   1.000
_cell.length_b   1.000
_cell.length_c   1.000
_cell.angle_alpha   90.00
_cell.angle_beta   90.00
_cell.angle_gamma   90.00
#
_symmetry.space_group_name_H-M   'P 1'
#
loop_
_entity.id
_entity.type
_entity.pdbx_description
1 polymer ?
#
loop_
_entity_poly.entity_id
_entity_poly.type
_entity_poly.pdbx_seq_one_letter_code
_entity_poly.pdbx_strand_id
1 'polypeptide(L)'
;MDIVFSNLAMQWCDDLTIAVNSLMSVVNPQGALYFSTLATSTLQEVRDAWQFLDNHQHVNPFLSYQQIEQACSGFQYQFVTEKVTEQYASLPELFTSLKGVGANFVQGERPKD
;
A
#
# COMPACT_ATOMS: atom_id res chain seq x y z
N MET A 1 -15.59 -8.27 16.88
CA MET A 1 -15.41 -9.20 15.73
C MET A 1 -14.23 -10.10 16.03
N ASP A 2 -14.27 -11.38 15.66
CA ASP A 2 -13.13 -12.28 15.95
C ASP A 2 -12.01 -12.13 14.91
N ILE A 3 -12.37 -11.87 13.65
CA ILE A 3 -11.41 -11.65 12.57
C ILE A 3 -11.81 -10.41 11.78
N VAL A 4 -10.83 -9.55 11.54
CA VAL A 4 -10.91 -8.47 10.54
C VAL A 4 -9.87 -8.75 9.48
N PHE A 5 -10.23 -8.58 8.21
CA PHE A 5 -9.35 -8.83 7.07
C PHE A 5 -9.35 -7.65 6.11
N SER A 6 -8.16 -7.25 5.64
CA SER A 6 -7.98 -6.18 4.64
C SER A 6 -6.88 -6.56 3.65
N ASN A 7 -7.20 -6.70 2.37
CA ASN A 7 -6.23 -7.13 1.36
C ASN A 7 -5.91 -6.01 0.38
N LEU A 8 -4.64 -5.59 0.32
CA LEU A 8 -4.15 -4.56 -0.60
C LEU A 8 -5.03 -3.31 -0.63
N ALA A 9 -5.49 -2.88 0.55
CA ALA A 9 -6.29 -1.66 0.71
C ALA A 9 -5.67 -0.67 1.70
N MET A 10 -4.85 -1.14 2.64
CA MET A 10 -4.29 -0.32 3.71
C MET A 10 -3.36 0.78 3.20
N GLN A 11 -2.73 0.60 2.03
CA GLN A 11 -1.87 1.60 1.40
C GLN A 11 -2.60 2.86 0.92
N TRP A 12 -3.94 2.83 0.85
CA TRP A 12 -4.75 4.00 0.51
C TRP A 12 -5.10 4.87 1.72
N CYS A 13 -4.79 4.40 2.93
CA CYS A 13 -4.98 5.19 4.14
C CYS A 13 -3.88 6.25 4.25
N ASP A 14 -4.25 7.48 4.61
CA ASP A 14 -3.29 8.57 4.82
C ASP A 14 -2.32 8.28 5.98
N ASP A 15 -2.81 7.57 7.01
CA ASP A 15 -2.00 7.12 8.15
C ASP A 15 -2.35 5.67 8.51
N LEU A 16 -1.36 4.78 8.31
CA LEU A 16 -1.52 3.35 8.61
C LEU A 16 -1.72 3.08 10.10
N THR A 17 -1.12 3.88 10.99
CA THR A 17 -1.27 3.75 12.45
C THR A 17 -2.71 4.00 12.86
N ILE A 18 -3.33 5.04 12.31
CA ILE A 18 -4.75 5.35 12.57
C ILE A 18 -5.64 4.22 12.04
N ALA A 19 -5.36 3.72 10.83
CA ALA A 19 -6.12 2.63 10.23
C ALA A 19 -6.04 1.34 11.06
N VAL A 20 -4.83 0.90 11.44
CA VAL A 20 -4.61 -0.29 12.27
C VAL A 20 -5.31 -0.16 13.62
N ASN A 21 -5.16 0.96 14.31
CA ASN A 21 -5.85 1.19 15.60
C ASN A 21 -7.38 1.17 15.46
N SER A 22 -7.91 1.76 14.39
CA SER A 22 -9.35 1.79 14.13
C SER A 22 -9.89 0.40 13.88
N LEU A 23 -9.21 -0.41 13.05
CA LEU A 23 -9.59 -1.80 12.79
C LEU A 23 -9.46 -2.67 14.05
N MET A 24 -8.38 -2.52 14.82
CA MET A 24 -8.19 -3.26 16.07
C MET A 24 -9.24 -2.90 17.14
N SER A 25 -9.80 -1.68 17.12
CA SER A 25 -10.81 -1.25 18.10
C SER A 25 -12.11 -2.08 18.04
N VAL A 26 -12.41 -2.71 16.90
CA VAL A 26 -13.59 -3.58 16.72
C VAL A 26 -13.26 -5.07 16.86
N VAL A 27 -11.99 -5.42 17.07
CA VAL A 27 -11.51 -6.79 17.25
C VAL A 27 -11.69 -7.20 18.72
N ASN A 28 -12.23 -8.41 18.93
CA ASN A 28 -12.40 -8.98 20.27
C ASN A 28 -11.03 -9.28 20.90
N PRO A 29 -10.89 -9.38 22.24
CA PRO A 29 -9.59 -9.55 22.90
C PRO A 29 -8.75 -10.77 22.46
N GLN A 30 -9.39 -11.82 21.92
CA GLN A 30 -8.72 -13.03 21.40
C GLN A 30 -8.78 -13.11 19.87
N GLY A 31 -9.29 -12.07 19.22
CA GLY A 31 -9.38 -11.97 17.77
C GLY A 31 -8.10 -11.43 17.14
N ALA A 32 -8.10 -11.32 15.81
CA ALA A 32 -6.96 -10.83 15.05
C ALA A 32 -7.37 -9.97 13.85
N LEU A 33 -6.48 -9.03 13.51
CA LEU A 33 -6.48 -8.33 12.24
C LEU A 33 -5.46 -8.98 11.32
N TYR A 34 -5.88 -9.38 10.13
CA TYR A 34 -5.01 -9.81 9.04
C TYR A 34 -5.06 -8.77 7.94
N PHE A 35 -3.90 -8.27 7.53
CA PHE A 35 -3.86 -7.40 6.37
C PHE A 35 -2.64 -7.66 5.48
N SER A 36 -2.79 -7.31 4.21
CA SER A 36 -1.70 -7.19 3.26
C SER A 36 -1.61 -5.74 2.79
N THR A 37 -0.39 -5.28 2.56
CA THR A 37 -0.13 -3.93 2.04
C THR A 37 1.14 -3.95 1.20
N LEU A 38 1.36 -2.87 0.48
CA LEU A 38 2.54 -2.66 -0.34
C LEU A 38 3.59 -1.89 0.47
N ALA A 39 4.85 -2.29 0.33
CA ALA A 39 5.98 -1.66 1.00
C ALA A 39 6.95 -1.03 0.00
N THR A 40 7.93 -0.28 0.52
CA THR A 40 9.12 0.16 -0.25
C THR A 40 9.69 -1.00 -1.07
N SER A 41 10.12 -0.72 -2.31
CA SER A 41 10.44 -1.65 -3.42
C SER A 41 9.28 -2.01 -4.36
N THR A 42 8.02 -1.84 -3.94
CA THR A 42 6.87 -2.00 -4.85
C THR A 42 6.93 -0.96 -5.97
N LEU A 43 6.77 -1.37 -7.24
CA LEU A 43 6.80 -0.48 -8.42
C LEU A 43 8.08 0.36 -8.54
N GLN A 44 9.22 -0.14 -8.07
CA GLN A 44 10.48 0.60 -8.15
C GLN A 44 10.85 0.92 -9.59
N GLU A 45 10.70 -0.06 -10.48
CA GLU A 45 11.03 0.07 -11.91
C GLU A 45 10.19 1.17 -12.59
N VAL A 46 8.93 1.32 -12.19
CA VAL A 46 8.04 2.38 -12.68
C VAL A 46 8.48 3.74 -12.17
N ARG A 47 8.86 3.84 -10.88
CA ARG A 47 9.39 5.10 -10.32
C ARG A 47 10.68 5.53 -11.02
N ASP A 48 11.61 4.60 -11.21
CA ASP A 48 12.91 4.87 -11.82
C ASP A 48 12.74 5.35 -13.28
N ALA A 49 11.82 4.73 -14.03
CA ALA A 49 11.50 5.15 -15.39
C ALA A 49 10.97 6.58 -15.47
N TRP A 50 10.09 6.98 -14.53
CA TRP A 50 9.56 8.35 -14.48
C TRP A 50 10.62 9.37 -14.08
N GLN A 51 11.47 9.06 -13.11
CA GLN A 51 12.57 9.93 -12.68
C GLN A 51 13.57 10.25 -13.80
N PHE A 52 13.69 9.36 -14.79
CA PHE A 52 14.51 9.62 -15.97
C PHE A 52 13.88 10.64 -16.93
N LEU A 53 12.55 10.76 -16.94
CA LEU A 53 11.80 11.64 -17.84
C LEU A 53 11.59 13.03 -17.24
N ASP A 54 11.22 13.10 -15.96
CA ASP A 54 11.02 14.35 -15.24
C ASP A 54 11.18 14.19 -13.71
N ASN A 55 11.06 15.30 -12.98
CA ASN A 55 11.18 15.34 -11.52
C ASN A 55 9.81 15.37 -10.81
N HIS A 56 8.71 15.08 -11.50
CA HIS A 56 7.38 15.05 -10.89
C HIS A 56 7.14 13.71 -10.18
N GLN A 57 6.28 13.74 -9.16
CA GLN A 57 5.85 12.53 -8.49
C GLN A 57 4.77 11.87 -9.36
N HIS A 58 5.04 10.65 -9.84
CA HIS A 58 4.09 9.87 -10.65
C HIS A 58 3.56 8.62 -9.93
N VAL A 59 4.14 8.27 -8.79
CA VAL A 59 3.77 7.11 -7.97
C VAL A 59 3.72 7.54 -6.51
N ASN A 60 2.67 7.15 -5.78
CA ASN A 60 2.59 7.41 -4.34
C ASN A 60 3.70 6.65 -3.59
N PRO A 61 4.32 7.27 -2.58
CA PRO A 61 5.30 6.58 -1.76
C PRO A 61 4.63 5.44 -0.99
N PHE A 62 5.31 4.31 -0.92
CA PHE A 62 4.93 3.20 -0.04
C PHE A 62 5.73 3.28 1.25
N LEU A 63 5.12 2.86 2.36
CA LEU A 63 5.79 2.81 3.66
C LEU A 63 6.92 1.79 3.66
N SER A 64 7.97 2.08 4.42
CA SER A 64 9.01 1.09 4.71
C SER A 64 8.49 -0.01 5.63
N TYR A 65 9.16 -1.16 5.62
CA TYR A 65 8.84 -2.25 6.56
C TYR A 65 8.86 -1.77 8.02
N GLN A 66 9.84 -0.95 8.40
CA GLN A 66 9.95 -0.36 9.74
C GLN A 66 8.78 0.58 10.07
N GLN A 67 8.30 1.35 9.10
CA GLN A 67 7.13 2.21 9.29
C GLN A 67 5.84 1.39 9.45
N ILE A 68 5.73 0.26 8.74
CA ILE A 68 4.61 -0.69 8.90
C ILE A 68 4.65 -1.35 10.28
N GLU A 69 5.81 -1.77 10.76
CA GLU A 69 5.99 -2.28 12.12
C GLU A 69 5.64 -1.23 13.17
N GLN A 70 6.08 0.01 12.96
CA GLN A 70 5.78 1.12 13.86
C GLN A 70 4.27 1.40 13.96
N ALA A 71 3.53 1.29 12.85
CA ALA A 71 2.07 1.43 12.85
C ALA A 71 1.36 0.36 13.72
N CYS A 72 2.05 -0.75 14.01
CA CYS A 72 1.52 -1.87 14.78
C CYS A 72 2.14 -1.98 16.19
N SER A 73 2.97 -1.03 16.62
CA SER A 73 3.82 -1.14 17.83
C SER A 73 3.08 -1.25 19.17
N GLY A 74 1.74 -1.19 19.19
CA GLY A 74 0.88 -1.41 20.36
C GLY A 74 0.25 -2.80 20.45
N PHE A 75 0.48 -3.66 19.45
CA PHE A 75 -0.14 -4.98 19.35
C PHE A 75 0.92 -6.08 19.22
N GLN A 76 0.51 -7.33 19.47
CA GLN A 76 1.30 -8.49 19.05
C GLN A 76 1.16 -8.63 17.54
N TYR A 77 2.27 -8.65 16.81
CA TYR A 77 2.26 -8.74 15.35
C TYR A 77 3.32 -9.72 14.84
N GLN A 78 3.06 -10.24 13.64
CA GLN A 78 4.01 -11.00 12.84
C GLN A 78 3.81 -10.64 11.38
N PHE A 79 4.89 -10.32 10.68
CA PHE A 79 4.87 -10.05 9.25
C PHE A 79 5.64 -11.11 8.47
N VAL A 80 5.18 -11.32 7.24
CA VAL A 80 5.93 -12.03 6.20
C VAL A 80 5.96 -11.11 4.99
N THR A 81 7.13 -10.99 4.38
CA THR A 81 7.32 -10.17 3.18
C THR A 81 7.52 -11.10 1.99
N GLU A 82 6.82 -10.82 0.90
CA GLU A 82 6.96 -11.54 -0.37
C GLU A 82 7.15 -10.54 -1.50
N LYS A 83 8.07 -10.85 -2.43
CA LYS A 83 8.21 -10.11 -3.68
C LYS A 83 7.44 -10.84 -4.78
N VAL A 84 6.34 -10.26 -5.22
CA VAL A 84 5.59 -10.73 -6.39
C VAL A 84 6.04 -9.93 -7.62
N THR A 85 6.32 -10.62 -8.72
CA THR A 85 6.73 -10.00 -9.99
C THR A 85 5.71 -10.33 -11.06
N GLU A 86 5.09 -9.31 -11.64
CA GLU A 86 4.17 -9.43 -12.76
C GLU A 86 4.86 -8.98 -14.05
N GLN A 87 4.53 -9.65 -15.16
CA GLN A 87 5.08 -9.36 -16.48
C GLN A 87 3.96 -8.89 -17.39
N TYR A 88 4.25 -7.85 -18.16
CA TYR A 88 3.29 -7.23 -19.09
C TYR A 88 3.90 -7.22 -20.49
N ALA A 89 3.09 -7.48 -21.52
CA ALA A 89 3.59 -7.50 -22.89
C ALA A 89 3.86 -6.08 -23.43
N SER A 90 3.28 -5.06 -22.79
CA SER A 90 3.45 -3.66 -23.18
C SER A 90 3.23 -2.67 -22.03
N LEU A 91 3.73 -1.45 -22.18
CA LEU A 91 3.49 -0.36 -21.21
C LEU A 91 2.00 0.00 -21.05
N PRO A 92 1.18 0.07 -22.11
CA PRO A 92 -0.26 0.31 -21.94
C PRO A 92 -0.95 -0.75 -21.07
N GLU A 93 -0.58 -2.02 -21.19
CA GLU A 93 -1.13 -3.10 -20.35
C GLU A 93 -0.76 -2.92 -18.88
N LEU A 94 0.53 -2.63 -18.60
CA LEU A 94 0.99 -2.30 -17.24
C LEU A 94 0.17 -1.15 -16.64
N PHE A 95 0.05 -0.02 -17.34
CA PHE A 95 -0.69 1.13 -16.82
C PHE A 95 -2.20 0.86 -16.69
N THR A 96 -2.78 0.03 -17.56
CA THR A 96 -4.18 -0.40 -17.45
C THR A 96 -4.38 -1.24 -16.20
N SER A 97 -3.47 -2.17 -15.91
CA SER A 97 -3.50 -2.99 -14.70
C SER A 97 -3.38 -2.14 -13.43
N LEU A 98 -2.42 -1.20 -13.39
CA LEU A 98 -2.24 -0.28 -12.27
C LEU A 98 -3.51 0.57 -12.01
N LYS A 99 -4.12 1.11 -13.06
CA LYS A 99 -5.39 1.84 -12.94
C LYS A 99 -6.54 0.95 -12.45
N GLY A 100 -6.54 -0.31 -12.88
CA GLY A 100 -7.52 -1.33 -12.47
C GLY A 100 -7.50 -1.63 -10.97
N VAL A 101 -6.34 -1.53 -10.31
CA VAL A 101 -6.21 -1.70 -8.85
C VAL A 101 -6.44 -0.42 -8.05
N GLY A 102 -6.91 0.65 -8.69
CA GLY A 102 -7.23 1.92 -8.04
C GLY A 102 -6.08 2.93 -8.01
N ALA A 103 -4.94 2.66 -8.64
CA ALA A 103 -3.82 3.61 -8.78
C ALA A 103 -4.09 4.68 -9.84
N ASN A 104 -5.19 5.41 -9.65
CA ASN A 104 -5.67 6.48 -10.54
C ASN A 104 -5.30 7.87 -10.04
N PHE A 105 -4.69 7.99 -8.86
CA PHE A 105 -4.44 9.25 -8.18
C PHE A 105 -3.03 9.32 -7.60
N VAL A 106 -2.35 10.44 -7.82
CA VAL A 106 -1.11 10.78 -7.14
C VAL A 106 -1.39 11.84 -6.07
N GLN A 107 -0.96 11.57 -4.84
CA GLN A 107 -1.09 12.50 -3.72
C GLN A 107 -0.46 13.85 -4.05
N GLY A 108 -1.22 14.93 -3.90
CA GLY A 108 -0.78 16.30 -4.18
C GLY A 108 -1.23 16.85 -5.53
N GLU A 109 -1.71 16.02 -6.45
CA GLU A 109 -2.48 16.49 -7.60
C GLU A 109 -3.92 16.79 -7.13
N ARG A 110 -4.46 17.98 -7.42
CA ARG A 110 -5.91 18.16 -7.26
C ARG A 110 -6.60 17.30 -8.32
N PRO A 111 -7.71 16.61 -7.99
CA PRO A 111 -8.61 16.12 -9.02
C PRO A 111 -8.95 17.30 -9.93
N LYS A 112 -8.78 17.14 -11.25
CA LYS A 112 -9.41 18.06 -12.19
C LYS A 112 -10.91 17.77 -12.11
N ASP A 113 -11.65 18.72 -11.55
CA ASP A 113 -13.12 18.78 -11.61
C ASP A 113 -13.61 18.67 -13.07
#